data_AF-A0A1E1XKL0-F1
#
_entry.id   AF-A0A1E1XKL0-F1
#
_cell.length_a   1.000
_cell.length_b   1.000
_cell.length_c   1.000
_cell.angle_alpha   90.00
_cell.angle_beta   90.00
_cell.angle_gamma   90.00
#
_symmetry.space_group_name_H-M   'P 1'
#
loop_
_entity.id
_entity.type
_entity.pdbx_description
1 polymer ?
#
loop_
_entity_poly.entity_id
_entity_poly.type
_entity_poly.pdbx_seq_one_letter_code
_entity_poly.pdbx_strand_id
1 'polypeptide(L)'
;EHMKASCEPPTFSFEKLLLGIASELRENLETCRWTLPLLQKMCEKEQRYRTQLVEMGLKTFERLSAEDAADPKKPKRPRLRPEDSNHECDFCRINCHVSMVVNLQDDCLYCLEHAVHCLQRKNMKSWKLLYAYDMDELRSILRKLEEHIESAEASQMKTDSESSLSKKKVSKKK
;
A
#
# COMPACT_ATOMS: atom_id res chain seq x y z
N GLU A 1 -0.22 -8.14 12.44
CA GLU A 1 1.15 -8.64 12.75
C GLU A 1 1.23 -10.17 12.74
N HIS A 2 0.18 -10.91 13.13
CA HIS A 2 0.16 -12.39 13.13
C HIS A 2 0.40 -13.09 11.78
N MET A 3 -0.04 -12.53 10.64
CA MET A 3 0.16 -13.18 9.33
C MET A 3 1.63 -13.30 8.90
N LYS A 4 2.52 -12.43 9.40
CA LYS A 4 3.95 -12.53 9.09
C LYS A 4 4.63 -13.69 9.84
N ALA A 5 4.02 -14.20 10.90
CA ALA A 5 4.60 -15.22 11.76
C ALA A 5 4.29 -16.66 11.28
N SER A 6 3.21 -16.86 10.50
CA SER A 6 2.84 -18.22 10.04
C SER A 6 3.66 -18.68 8.82
N CYS A 7 4.34 -17.78 8.11
CA CYS A 7 5.03 -18.06 6.85
C CYS A 7 4.14 -18.74 5.77
N GLU A 8 2.82 -18.72 5.94
CA GLU A 8 1.88 -19.18 4.93
C GLU A 8 1.68 -18.08 3.89
N PRO A 9 1.75 -18.41 2.59
CA PRO A 9 1.56 -17.42 1.54
C PRO A 9 0.14 -16.84 1.62
N PRO A 10 -0.02 -15.51 1.69
CA PRO A 10 -1.34 -14.91 1.82
C PRO A 10 -2.14 -15.10 0.52
N THR A 11 -3.44 -15.39 0.66
CA THR A 11 -4.34 -15.57 -0.48
C THR A 11 -4.56 -14.30 -1.31
N PHE A 12 -4.28 -13.14 -0.72
CA PHE A 12 -4.33 -11.84 -1.39
C PHE A 12 -3.28 -10.88 -0.81
N SER A 13 -2.90 -9.85 -1.56
CA SER A 13 -2.05 -8.77 -1.06
C SER A 13 -2.88 -7.77 -0.26
N PHE A 14 -2.58 -7.64 1.03
CA PHE A 14 -3.22 -6.66 1.89
C PHE A 14 -2.99 -5.22 1.41
N GLU A 15 -1.80 -4.93 0.89
CA GLU A 15 -1.47 -3.62 0.30
C GLU A 15 -2.34 -3.33 -0.94
N LYS A 16 -2.51 -4.31 -1.84
CA LYS A 16 -3.43 -4.19 -2.99
C LYS A 16 -4.85 -3.88 -2.54
N LEU A 17 -5.33 -4.57 -1.51
CA LEU A 17 -6.67 -4.38 -0.98
C LEU A 17 -6.88 -2.97 -0.44
N LEU A 18 -5.97 -2.47 0.41
CA LEU A 18 -6.08 -1.13 0.98
C LEU A 18 -6.06 -0.05 -0.11
N LEU A 19 -5.15 -0.18 -1.08
CA LEU A 19 -5.05 0.77 -2.20
C LEU A 19 -6.28 0.70 -3.12
N GLY A 20 -6.86 -0.48 -3.34
CA GLY A 20 -8.08 -0.65 -4.11
C GLY A 20 -9.26 0.09 -3.47
N ILE A 21 -9.49 -0.12 -2.17
CA ILE A 21 -10.54 0.57 -1.42
C ILE A 21 -10.35 2.09 -1.49
N ALA A 22 -9.13 2.56 -1.22
CA ALA A 22 -8.81 3.99 -1.16
C ALA A 22 -8.81 4.69 -2.52
N SER A 23 -8.58 3.96 -3.61
CA SER A 23 -8.54 4.53 -4.96
C SER A 23 -9.92 4.54 -5.63
N GLU A 24 -10.72 3.49 -5.44
CA GLU A 24 -12.03 3.37 -6.08
C GLU A 24 -13.11 4.14 -5.32
N LEU A 25 -13.00 4.26 -3.99
CA LEU A 25 -13.98 4.97 -3.14
C LEU A 25 -15.43 4.49 -3.34
N ARG A 26 -15.61 3.22 -3.72
CA ARG A 26 -16.90 2.58 -3.98
C ARG A 26 -17.49 1.90 -2.74
N GLU A 27 -16.66 1.73 -1.72
CA GLU A 27 -17.04 1.07 -0.47
C GLU A 27 -17.90 1.97 0.41
N ASN A 28 -18.57 1.36 1.39
CA ASN A 28 -19.35 2.12 2.36
C ASN A 28 -18.44 2.94 3.30
N LEU A 29 -19.02 3.98 3.91
CA LEU A 29 -18.31 4.92 4.79
C LEU A 29 -17.60 4.23 5.97
N GLU A 30 -18.19 3.17 6.53
CA GLU A 30 -17.57 2.43 7.63
C GLU A 30 -16.30 1.74 7.16
N THR A 31 -16.33 1.03 6.04
CA THR A 31 -15.15 0.40 5.42
C THR A 31 -14.05 1.45 5.18
N CYS A 32 -14.40 2.62 4.64
CA CYS A 32 -13.45 3.72 4.43
C CYS A 32 -12.80 4.17 5.75
N ARG A 33 -13.60 4.36 6.82
CA ARG A 33 -13.10 4.72 8.16
C ARG A 33 -12.16 3.67 8.76
N TRP A 34 -12.46 2.38 8.59
CA TRP A 34 -11.59 1.29 9.04
C TRP A 34 -10.30 1.21 8.22
N THR A 35 -10.39 1.48 6.92
CA THR A 35 -9.26 1.42 5.98
C THR A 35 -8.26 2.54 6.23
N LEU A 36 -8.74 3.74 6.56
CA LEU A 36 -7.90 4.93 6.74
C LEU A 36 -6.70 4.72 7.69
N PRO A 37 -6.86 4.31 8.97
CA PRO A 37 -5.74 4.14 9.88
C PRO A 37 -4.81 2.99 9.47
N LEU A 38 -5.29 2.03 8.68
CA LEU A 38 -4.47 0.93 8.14
C LEU A 38 -3.59 1.43 7.00
N LEU A 39 -4.16 2.24 6.10
CA LEU A 39 -3.45 2.86 5.00
C LEU A 39 -2.42 3.88 5.51
N GLN A 40 -2.76 4.70 6.50
CA GLN A 40 -1.82 5.62 7.16
C GLN A 40 -0.59 4.88 7.70
N LYS A 41 -0.80 3.82 8.49
CA LYS A 41 0.28 2.98 9.02
C LYS A 41 1.13 2.34 7.92
N MET A 42 0.51 1.93 6.82
CA MET A 42 1.22 1.38 5.66
C MET A 42 2.15 2.44 5.04
N CYS A 43 1.62 3.63 4.75
CA CYS A 43 2.38 4.76 4.20
C CYS A 43 3.52 5.21 5.12
N GLU A 44 3.29 5.26 6.43
CA GLU A 44 4.31 5.59 7.43
C GLU A 44 5.45 4.56 7.45
N LYS A 45 5.11 3.26 7.44
CA LYS A 45 6.10 2.18 7.39
C LYS A 45 6.91 2.24 6.10
N GLU A 46 6.23 2.44 4.98
CA GLU A 46 6.86 2.57 3.66
C GLU A 46 7.88 3.71 3.65
N GLN A 47 7.47 4.92 4.07
CA GLN A 47 8.36 6.07 4.16
C GLN A 47 9.55 5.79 5.08
N ARG A 48 9.28 5.25 6.28
CA ARG A 48 10.30 4.97 7.28
C ARG A 48 11.35 3.97 6.77
N TYR A 49 10.94 2.91 6.08
CA TYR A 49 11.90 1.93 5.57
C TYR A 49 12.64 2.44 4.33
N ARG A 50 11.97 3.15 3.41
CA ARG A 50 12.67 3.79 2.27
C ARG A 50 13.76 4.75 2.75
N THR A 51 13.46 5.59 3.75
CA THR A 51 14.44 6.50 4.34
C THR A 51 15.62 5.74 4.93
N GLN A 52 15.37 4.71 5.76
CA GLN A 52 16.45 3.88 6.31
C GLN A 52 17.30 3.21 5.22
N LEU A 53 16.70 2.72 4.15
CA LEU A 53 17.43 2.10 3.04
C LEU A 53 18.36 3.11 2.34
N VAL A 54 17.89 4.34 2.12
CA VAL A 54 18.71 5.44 1.59
C VAL A 54 19.86 5.78 2.54
N GLU A 55 19.58 5.92 3.84
CA GLU A 55 20.58 6.21 4.88
C GLU A 55 21.66 5.12 4.96
N MET A 56 21.28 3.86 4.73
CA MET A 56 22.19 2.73 4.65
C MET A 56 23.00 2.68 3.33
N GLY A 57 22.71 3.57 2.37
CA GLY A 57 23.45 3.71 1.13
C GLY A 57 22.84 3.03 -0.09
N LEU A 58 21.57 2.62 -0.05
CA LEU A 58 20.85 2.15 -1.24
C LEU A 58 20.59 3.35 -2.16
N LYS A 59 21.12 3.31 -3.38
CA LYS A 59 21.05 4.44 -4.34
C LYS A 59 20.21 4.16 -5.58
N THR A 60 19.86 2.90 -5.82
CA THR A 60 19.20 2.47 -7.05
C THR A 60 17.74 2.15 -6.78
N PHE A 61 16.87 2.96 -7.39
CA PHE A 61 15.42 2.90 -7.32
C PHE A 61 14.90 2.78 -8.75
N GLU A 62 13.98 1.85 -8.99
CA GLU A 62 13.43 1.58 -10.32
C GLU A 62 11.92 1.39 -10.20
N ARG A 63 11.16 2.16 -10.99
CA ARG A 63 9.70 2.04 -11.01
C ARG A 63 9.33 0.77 -11.78
N LEU A 64 8.44 -0.03 -11.23
CA LEU A 64 7.85 -1.17 -11.90
C LEU A 64 6.93 -0.63 -13.01
N SER A 65 7.40 -0.68 -14.25
CA SER A 65 6.61 -0.29 -15.40
C SER A 65 5.80 -1.51 -15.85
N ALA A 66 4.52 -1.32 -16.20
CA ALA A 66 3.73 -2.38 -16.84
C ALA A 66 4.40 -2.88 -18.16
N GLU A 67 5.30 -2.06 -18.71
CA GLU A 67 6.00 -2.21 -19.98
C GLU A 67 7.30 -3.01 -19.90
N ASP A 68 7.83 -3.31 -18.70
CA ASP A 68 9.03 -4.17 -18.54
C ASP A 68 8.80 -5.63 -19.03
N ALA A 69 7.56 -5.94 -19.46
CA ALA A 69 7.19 -7.16 -20.18
C ALA A 69 7.81 -7.26 -21.60
N ALA A 70 8.17 -6.13 -22.22
CA ALA A 70 8.40 -6.04 -23.66
C ALA A 70 9.86 -5.86 -24.09
N ASP A 71 10.81 -5.60 -23.19
CA ASP A 71 12.22 -5.45 -23.58
C ASP A 71 12.97 -6.81 -23.57
N PRO A 72 13.31 -7.37 -24.75
CA PRO A 72 13.97 -8.67 -24.84
C PRO A 72 15.46 -8.63 -24.46
N LYS A 73 16.04 -7.45 -24.16
CA LYS A 73 17.47 -7.29 -23.88
C LYS A 73 17.79 -7.26 -22.38
N LYS A 74 16.82 -7.02 -21.49
CA LYS A 74 17.02 -7.20 -20.05
C LYS A 74 16.92 -8.69 -19.69
N PRO A 75 17.78 -9.21 -18.79
CA PRO A 75 17.66 -10.60 -18.32
C PRO A 75 16.27 -10.79 -17.69
N LYS A 76 15.43 -11.59 -18.35
CA LYS A 76 14.07 -11.91 -17.90
C LYS A 76 14.15 -12.67 -16.58
N ARG A 77 13.95 -11.97 -15.47
CA ARG A 77 13.91 -12.60 -14.15
C ARG A 77 12.53 -13.23 -13.95
N PRO A 78 12.44 -14.54 -13.66
CA PRO A 78 11.17 -15.22 -13.50
C PRO A 78 10.25 -14.54 -12.48
N ARG A 79 10.78 -14.07 -11.34
CA ARG A 79 10.01 -13.49 -10.22
C ARG A 79 9.59 -12.02 -10.37
N LEU A 80 10.10 -11.33 -11.38
CA LEU A 80 9.72 -9.95 -11.70
C LEU A 80 8.80 -9.89 -12.92
N ARG A 81 8.26 -11.03 -13.35
CA ARG A 81 7.27 -11.05 -14.43
C ARG A 81 6.00 -10.35 -13.94
N PRO A 82 5.40 -9.44 -14.74
CA PRO A 82 4.15 -8.80 -14.39
C PRO A 82 2.99 -9.80 -14.19
N GLU A 83 3.06 -10.96 -14.84
CA GLU A 83 2.12 -12.09 -14.67
C GLU A 83 2.22 -12.74 -13.28
N ASP A 84 3.40 -12.67 -12.64
CA ASP A 84 3.60 -13.17 -11.28
C ASP A 84 3.08 -12.10 -10.30
N SER A 85 1.77 -12.12 -10.11
CA SER A 85 1.04 -11.17 -9.26
C SER A 85 1.38 -11.29 -7.76
N ASN A 86 2.30 -12.20 -7.42
CA ASN A 86 2.79 -12.53 -6.09
C ASN A 86 4.30 -12.30 -5.94
N HIS A 87 4.70 -11.04 -5.83
CA HIS A 87 6.05 -10.68 -5.40
C HIS A 87 6.23 -10.95 -3.90
N GLU A 88 6.59 -12.17 -3.54
CA GLU A 88 6.71 -12.60 -2.14
C GLU A 88 8.10 -12.37 -1.59
N CYS A 89 8.18 -11.83 -0.37
CA CYS A 89 9.44 -11.76 0.36
C CYS A 89 9.95 -13.16 0.69
N ASP A 90 11.23 -13.43 0.43
CA ASP A 90 11.85 -14.74 0.70
C ASP A 90 11.92 -15.10 2.20
N PHE A 91 11.75 -14.12 3.10
CA PHE A 91 11.88 -14.31 4.55
C PHE A 91 10.53 -14.53 5.25
N CYS A 92 9.52 -13.73 4.92
CA CYS A 92 8.20 -13.81 5.56
C CYS A 92 7.05 -14.15 4.61
N ARG A 93 7.34 -14.42 3.33
CA ARG A 93 6.36 -14.79 2.30
C ARG A 93 5.25 -13.76 2.06
N ILE A 94 5.34 -12.56 2.64
CA ILE A 94 4.35 -11.50 2.41
C ILE A 94 4.46 -10.97 0.98
N ASN A 95 3.31 -10.76 0.35
CA ASN A 95 3.20 -10.14 -0.96
C ASN A 95 3.52 -8.64 -0.87
N CYS A 96 4.55 -8.22 -1.57
CA CYS A 96 5.07 -6.85 -1.63
C CYS A 96 4.49 -6.17 -2.87
N HIS A 97 3.45 -5.35 -2.71
CA HIS A 97 2.79 -4.70 -3.83
C HIS A 97 3.29 -3.27 -4.05
N VAL A 98 3.48 -2.52 -2.96
CA VAL A 98 3.92 -1.13 -3.02
C VAL A 98 5.37 -1.05 -3.47
N SER A 99 6.23 -1.75 -2.75
CA SER A 99 7.67 -1.80 -3.01
C SER A 99 8.31 -3.08 -2.51
N MET A 100 9.44 -3.40 -3.11
CA MET A 100 10.31 -4.50 -2.70
C MET A 100 11.77 -4.13 -2.95
N VAL A 101 12.67 -4.85 -2.31
CA VAL A 101 14.11 -4.74 -2.59
C VAL A 101 14.60 -6.07 -3.15
N VAL A 102 15.35 -6.00 -4.25
CA VAL A 102 15.94 -7.16 -4.89
C VAL A 102 17.45 -7.13 -4.79
N ASN A 103 18.06 -8.28 -4.52
CA ASN A 103 19.50 -8.46 -4.65
C ASN A 103 19.79 -9.15 -5.99
N LEU A 104 20.45 -8.44 -6.91
CA LEU A 104 20.74 -8.91 -8.27
C LEU A 104 21.76 -10.07 -8.32
N GLN A 105 22.53 -10.30 -7.26
CA GLN A 105 23.49 -11.42 -7.21
C GLN A 105 22.81 -12.76 -6.90
N ASP A 106 21.87 -12.75 -5.96
CA ASP A 106 21.27 -13.96 -5.40
C ASP A 106 19.82 -14.17 -5.89
N ASP A 107 19.30 -13.27 -6.73
CA ASP A 107 17.90 -13.20 -7.20
C ASP A 107 16.85 -13.27 -6.06
N CYS A 108 17.23 -12.81 -4.87
CA CYS A 108 16.36 -12.75 -3.70
C CYS A 108 15.51 -11.47 -3.68
N LEU A 109 14.28 -11.61 -3.19
CA LEU A 109 13.29 -10.55 -3.02
C LEU A 109 12.98 -10.35 -1.53
N TYR A 110 13.05 -9.11 -1.09
CA TYR A 110 12.82 -8.72 0.29
C TYR A 110 11.73 -7.66 0.37
N CYS A 111 10.84 -7.77 1.36
CA CYS A 111 10.08 -6.60 1.81
C CYS A 111 11.04 -5.59 2.44
N LEU A 112 10.67 -4.32 2.52
CA LEU A 112 11.60 -3.27 2.97
C LEU A 112 12.15 -3.50 4.38
N GLU A 113 11.33 -4.06 5.28
CA GLU A 113 11.73 -4.41 6.64
C GLU A 113 12.88 -5.45 6.66
N HIS A 114 12.71 -6.57 5.94
CA HIS A 114 13.77 -7.58 5.84
C HIS A 114 14.97 -7.07 5.06
N ALA A 115 14.75 -6.22 4.05
CA ALA A 115 15.83 -5.60 3.31
C ALA A 115 16.73 -4.80 4.25
N VAL A 116 16.16 -3.94 5.10
CA VAL A 116 16.90 -3.17 6.12
C VAL A 116 17.71 -4.10 7.03
N HIS A 117 17.13 -5.22 7.48
CA HIS A 117 17.88 -6.18 8.32
C HIS A 117 19.04 -6.85 7.56
N CYS A 118 18.85 -7.19 6.29
CA CYS A 118 19.85 -7.89 5.48
C CYS A 118 20.97 -6.98 4.93
N LEU A 119 20.65 -5.73 4.60
CA LEU A 119 21.59 -4.76 4.02
C LEU A 119 22.70 -4.37 4.99
N GLN A 120 22.48 -4.46 6.31
CA GLN A 120 23.50 -4.19 7.33
C GLN A 120 24.75 -5.08 7.20
N ARG A 121 24.68 -6.18 6.44
CA ARG A 121 25.72 -7.22 6.40
C ARG A 121 26.32 -7.48 5.00
N LYS A 122 25.93 -6.74 3.96
CA LYS A 122 26.27 -7.06 2.56
C LYS A 122 26.68 -5.85 1.72
N ASN A 123 27.30 -6.11 0.56
CA ASN A 123 27.70 -5.09 -0.41
C ASN A 123 26.47 -4.53 -1.15
N MET A 124 26.29 -3.22 -1.11
CA MET A 124 25.11 -2.50 -1.62
C MET A 124 25.04 -2.42 -3.16
N LYS A 125 26.13 -2.72 -3.89
CA LYS A 125 26.21 -2.53 -5.35
C LYS A 125 25.21 -3.38 -6.14
N SER A 126 24.79 -4.51 -5.59
CA SER A 126 23.85 -5.43 -6.22
C SER A 126 22.41 -5.28 -5.72
N TRP A 127 22.09 -4.27 -4.91
CA TRP A 127 20.76 -4.12 -4.34
C TRP A 127 19.98 -3.03 -5.06
N LYS A 128 18.70 -3.26 -5.34
CA LYS A 128 17.81 -2.27 -5.95
C LYS A 128 16.45 -2.26 -5.26
N LEU A 129 15.86 -1.08 -5.07
CA LEU A 129 14.46 -0.95 -4.69
C LEU A 129 13.60 -0.87 -5.94
N LEU A 130 12.59 -1.71 -6.04
CA LEU A 130 11.56 -1.67 -7.06
C LEU A 130 10.24 -1.19 -6.44
N TYR A 131 9.52 -0.30 -7.10
CA TYR A 131 8.27 0.25 -6.56
C TYR A 131 7.19 0.45 -7.64
N ALA A 132 5.93 0.20 -7.27
CA ALA A 132 4.77 0.49 -8.12
C ALA A 132 4.24 1.91 -7.90
N TYR A 133 4.33 2.41 -6.67
CA TYR A 133 3.86 3.72 -6.24
C TYR A 133 5.01 4.52 -5.60
N ASP A 134 5.16 5.78 -5.98
CA ASP A 134 6.03 6.69 -5.25
C ASP A 134 5.33 7.25 -3.99
N MET A 135 6.09 7.97 -3.16
CA MET A 135 5.56 8.50 -1.90
C MET A 135 4.50 9.59 -2.10
N ASP A 136 4.55 10.34 -3.20
CA ASP A 136 3.56 11.39 -3.50
C ASP A 136 2.25 10.78 -3.97
N GLU A 137 2.31 9.70 -4.75
CA GLU A 137 1.15 8.90 -5.15
C GLU A 137 0.46 8.30 -3.93
N LEU A 138 1.21 7.66 -3.02
CA LEU A 138 0.67 7.10 -1.79
C LEU A 138 0.01 8.17 -0.90
N ARG A 139 0.67 9.33 -0.73
CA ARG A 139 0.10 10.48 -0.01
C ARG A 139 -1.16 11.00 -0.68
N SER A 140 -1.19 11.04 -2.01
CA SER A 140 -2.38 11.49 -2.74
C SER A 140 -3.55 10.53 -2.58
N ILE A 141 -3.31 9.21 -2.58
CA ILE A 141 -4.36 8.20 -2.37
C ILE A 141 -4.91 8.33 -0.95
N LEU A 142 -4.02 8.48 0.04
CA LEU A 142 -4.41 8.69 1.43
C LEU A 142 -5.29 9.93 1.60
N ARG A 143 -4.87 11.07 1.04
CA ARG A 143 -5.63 12.32 1.12
C ARG A 143 -7.02 12.20 0.47
N LYS A 144 -7.13 11.53 -0.67
CA LYS A 144 -8.42 11.30 -1.33
C LYS A 144 -9.39 10.51 -0.45
N LEU A 145 -8.89 9.51 0.27
CA LEU A 145 -9.70 8.74 1.21
C LEU A 145 -10.17 9.61 2.40
N GLU A 146 -9.30 10.46 2.94
CA GLU A 146 -9.63 11.41 4.01
C GLU A 146 -10.72 12.39 3.56
N GLU A 147 -10.52 13.06 2.42
CA GLU A 147 -11.48 14.01 1.84
C GLU A 147 -12.84 13.35 1.56
N HIS A 148 -12.85 12.09 1.10
CA HIS A 148 -14.07 11.35 0.84
C HIS A 148 -14.86 11.05 2.14
N ILE A 149 -14.17 10.65 3.20
CA ILE A 149 -14.78 10.41 4.51
C ILE A 149 -15.39 11.70 5.05
N GLU A 150 -14.64 12.81 5.02
CA GLU A 150 -15.11 14.12 5.50
C GLU A 150 -16.35 14.61 4.72
N SER A 151 -16.33 14.47 3.39
CA SER A 151 -17.45 14.86 2.52
C SER A 151 -18.72 14.02 2.77
N ALA A 152 -18.55 12.71 2.97
CA ALA A 152 -19.65 11.81 3.27
C ALA A 152 -20.27 12.10 4.65
N GLU A 153 -19.44 12.40 5.65
CA GLU A 153 -19.88 12.78 7.00
C GLU A 153 -20.67 14.09 7.00
N ALA A 154 -20.15 15.11 6.30
CA ALA A 154 -20.82 16.40 6.16
C ALA A 154 -22.19 16.26 5.46
N SER A 155 -22.33 15.28 4.56
CA SER A 155 -23.58 15.00 3.87
C SER A 155 -24.61 14.29 4.76
N GLN A 156 -24.17 13.36 5.62
CA GLN A 156 -25.04 12.68 6.58
C GLN A 156 -25.61 13.62 7.65
N MET A 157 -24.81 14.58 8.14
CA MET A 157 -25.25 15.56 9.13
C MET A 157 -26.36 16.50 8.63
N LYS A 158 -26.39 16.78 7.31
CA LYS A 158 -27.45 17.61 6.70
C LYS A 158 -28.78 16.88 6.63
N THR A 159 -28.77 15.58 6.31
CA THR A 159 -29.99 14.76 6.24
C THR A 159 -30.66 14.52 7.59
N ASP A 160 -29.91 14.37 8.69
CA ASP A 160 -30.50 14.22 10.02
C ASP A 160 -31.11 15.52 10.57
N SER A 161 -30.54 16.66 10.16
CA SER A 161 -31.04 17.99 10.54
C SER A 161 -32.41 18.29 9.92
N GLU A 162 -32.66 17.88 8.67
CA GLU A 162 -33.94 18.09 7.97
C GLU A 162 -35.06 17.14 8.44
N SER A 163 -34.72 15.91 8.83
CA SER A 163 -35.70 14.93 9.37
C SER A 163 -36.23 15.34 10.75
N SER A 164 -35.45 16.12 11.51
CA SER A 164 -35.78 16.61 12.86
C SER A 164 -36.76 17.80 12.88
N LEU A 165 -36.78 18.61 11.82
CA LEU A 165 -37.71 19.75 11.69
C LEU A 165 -39.12 19.34 11.24
N SER A 166 -39.26 18.20 10.57
CA SER A 166 -40.55 17.72 10.05
C SER A 166 -41.44 17.04 11.11
N LYS A 167 -40.88 16.55 12.23
CA LYS A 167 -41.65 15.92 13.33
C LYS A 167 -42.26 16.92 14.32
N LYS A 168 -41.83 18.19 14.35
CA LYS A 168 -42.36 19.21 15.29
C LYS A 168 -43.66 19.88 14.84
N LYS A 169 -44.15 19.65 13.61
CA LYS A 169 -45.39 20.27 13.11
C LYS A 169 -46.69 19.49 13.37
N VAL A 170 -46.63 18.27 13.94
CA VAL A 170 -47.82 17.41 14.13
C VAL A 170 -48.33 17.35 15.59
N SER A 171 -47.86 18.24 16.48
CA SER A 171 -48.30 18.22 17.90
C SER A 171 -49.01 19.49 18.37
N LYS A 172 -49.44 20.38 17.47
CA LYS A 172 -50.16 21.62 17.83
C LYS A 172 -51.51 21.74 17.11
N LYS A 173 -52.33 20.68 17.15
CA LYS A 173 -53.75 20.77 16.78
C LYS A 173 -54.59 19.61 17.35
N LYS A 174 -54.86 19.65 18.66
CA LYS A 174 -56.19 19.40 19.24
C LYS A 174 -56.15 19.58 20.75
#